data_AF-A0A7S1Z3S2-F1
#
_entry.id   AF-A0A7S1Z3S2-F1
#
_cell.length_a   1.000
_cell.length_b   1.000
_cell.length_c   1.000
_cell.angle_alpha   90.00
_cell.angle_beta   90.00
_cell.angle_gamma   90.00
#
_symmetry.space_group_name_H-M   'P 1'
#
loop_
_entity.id
_entity.type
_entity.pdbx_description
1 polymer ?
#
loop_
_entity_poly.entity_id
_entity_poly.type
_entity_poly.pdbx_seq_one_letter_code
_entity_poly.pdbx_strand_id
1 'polypeptide(L)'
;MKQYNKYVLTANALKNQLLGAFDNDYFLSMYDQATGYECNTVLQLLQHLYENYGQLTSTQLTANSDELRAEFDPTNPIKKYITQIEKCMDIAANGGTPYSQEQILTIVFGAMYQTGLYNEKCITWEDLPAANKAWPRWKMFLTKAVRDRQHLQQAAGSHSQANSAV
;
A
#
# COMPACT_ATOMS: atom_id res chain seq x y z
N MET A 1 12.52 18.23 40.79
CA MET A 1 13.46 17.08 40.90
C MET A 1 12.83 15.73 40.60
N LYS A 2 11.73 15.29 41.26
CA LYS A 2 11.12 13.96 41.01
C LYS A 2 10.71 13.70 39.54
N GLN A 3 10.22 14.71 38.84
CA GLN A 3 9.71 14.58 37.47
C GLN A 3 10.84 14.47 36.43
N TYR A 4 11.91 15.23 36.60
CA TYR A 4 13.13 15.12 35.78
C TYR A 4 13.81 13.75 35.96
N ASN A 5 13.89 13.25 37.19
CA ASN A 5 14.47 11.92 37.45
C ASN A 5 13.65 10.81 36.77
N LYS A 6 12.32 10.89 36.81
CA LYS A 6 11.44 9.95 36.08
C LYS A 6 11.70 10.02 34.57
N TYR A 7 11.82 11.21 34.00
CA TYR A 7 12.13 11.39 32.58
C TYR A 7 13.43 10.68 32.18
N VAL A 8 14.52 10.91 32.92
CA VAL A 8 15.83 10.30 32.65
C VAL A 8 15.77 8.77 32.75
N LEU A 9 15.14 8.25 33.81
CA LEU A 9 15.01 6.80 34.01
C LEU A 9 14.18 6.15 32.90
N THR A 10 13.06 6.76 32.49
CA THR A 10 12.24 6.25 31.39
C THR A 10 13.00 6.30 30.06
N ALA A 11 13.73 7.38 29.77
CA ALA A 11 14.53 7.49 28.56
C ALA A 11 15.63 6.43 28.49
N ASN A 12 16.33 6.18 29.60
CA ASN A 12 17.36 5.14 29.69
C ASN A 12 16.76 3.74 29.58
N ALA A 13 15.60 3.49 30.22
CA ALA A 13 14.90 2.21 30.10
C ALA A 13 14.49 1.94 28.64
N LEU A 14 13.96 2.95 27.95
CA LEU A 14 13.59 2.83 26.53
C LEU A 14 14.82 2.60 25.64
N LYS A 15 15.94 3.28 25.91
CA LYS A 15 17.21 3.04 25.21
C LYS A 15 17.67 1.59 25.37
N ASN A 16 17.69 1.09 26.60
CA ASN A 16 18.12 -0.28 26.89
C ASN A 16 17.18 -1.31 26.26
N GLN A 17 15.87 -1.04 26.27
CA GLN A 17 14.90 -1.88 25.58
C GLN A 17 15.16 -1.93 24.07
N LEU A 18 15.48 -0.80 23.45
CA LEU A 18 15.81 -0.72 22.03
C LEU A 18 17.11 -1.48 21.71
N LEU A 19 18.19 -1.22 22.47
CA LEU A 19 19.48 -1.88 22.29
C LEU A 19 19.41 -3.40 22.54
N GLY A 20 18.48 -3.86 23.38
CA GLY A 20 18.25 -5.29 23.61
C GLY A 20 17.31 -5.95 22.60
N ALA A 21 16.60 -5.18 21.77
CA ALA A 21 15.65 -5.72 20.79
C ALA A 21 16.29 -6.07 19.44
N PHE A 22 17.48 -5.52 19.15
CA PHE A 22 18.24 -5.74 17.92
C PHE A 22 19.66 -6.19 18.27
N ASP A 23 20.32 -6.89 17.35
CA ASP A 23 21.73 -7.24 17.52
C ASP A 23 22.60 -5.97 17.56
N ASN A 24 23.66 -6.00 18.37
CA ASN A 24 24.53 -4.84 18.58
C ASN A 24 25.18 -4.34 17.27
N ASP A 25 25.36 -5.24 16.29
CA ASP A 25 25.94 -4.93 14.98
C ASP A 25 25.18 -3.82 14.24
N TYR A 26 23.87 -3.68 14.47
CA TYR A 26 23.03 -2.64 13.88
C TYR A 26 23.23 -1.24 14.49
N PHE A 27 24.03 -1.12 15.56
CA PHE A 27 24.33 0.15 16.23
C PHE A 27 25.83 0.45 16.29
N LEU A 28 26.70 -0.48 15.88
CA LEU A 28 28.16 -0.36 16.03
C LEU A 28 28.74 0.94 15.48
N SER A 29 28.20 1.48 14.39
CA SER A 29 28.67 2.76 13.83
C SER A 29 28.40 3.97 14.73
N MET A 30 27.49 3.84 15.70
CA MET A 30 27.18 4.86 16.70
C MET A 30 27.85 4.62 18.05
N TYR A 31 28.56 3.49 18.21
CA TYR A 31 29.20 3.11 19.45
C TYR A 31 30.48 3.92 19.69
N ASP A 32 30.58 4.54 20.86
CA ASP A 32 31.80 5.18 21.32
C ASP A 32 32.53 4.27 22.33
N GLN A 33 33.84 4.11 22.18
CA GLN A 33 34.60 3.19 23.04
C GLN A 33 34.65 3.64 24.51
N ALA A 34 34.58 4.96 24.78
CA ALA A 34 34.69 5.51 26.12
C ALA A 34 33.32 5.66 26.82
N THR A 35 32.26 5.94 26.06
CA THR A 35 30.93 6.30 26.56
C THR A 35 29.82 5.35 26.10
N GLY A 36 30.14 4.35 25.29
CA GLY A 36 29.18 3.41 24.72
C GLY A 36 28.10 4.14 23.91
N TYR A 37 26.84 3.92 24.26
CA TYR A 37 25.68 4.59 23.66
C TYR A 37 25.09 5.70 24.55
N GLU A 38 25.81 6.15 25.58
CA GLU A 38 25.26 7.13 26.54
C GLU A 38 24.91 8.46 25.87
N CYS A 39 25.74 8.92 24.94
CA CYS A 39 25.55 10.18 24.21
C CYS A 39 24.47 10.11 23.13
N ASN A 40 24.02 8.92 22.72
CA ASN A 40 22.97 8.79 21.71
C ASN A 40 21.59 8.82 22.37
N THR A 41 20.69 9.63 21.84
CA THR A 41 19.28 9.60 22.24
C THR A 41 18.57 8.40 21.61
N VAL A 42 17.45 7.96 22.20
CA VAL A 42 16.61 6.91 21.59
C VAL A 42 16.18 7.29 20.17
N LEU A 43 15.85 8.56 19.93
CA LEU A 43 15.48 9.04 18.61
C LEU A 43 16.61 8.88 17.59
N GLN A 44 17.85 9.20 17.96
CA GLN A 44 19.00 9.04 17.07
C GLN A 44 19.25 7.57 16.73
N LEU A 45 19.10 6.66 17.69
CA LEU A 45 19.22 5.21 17.44
C LEU A 45 18.13 4.70 16.50
N LEU A 46 16.87 5.10 16.72
CA LEU A 46 15.76 4.74 15.82
C LEU A 46 15.94 5.32 14.42
N GLN A 47 16.39 6.56 14.32
CA GLN A 47 16.65 7.21 13.05
C GLN A 47 17.78 6.52 12.29
N HIS A 48 18.86 6.14 12.99
CA HIS A 48 19.94 5.36 12.40
C HIS A 48 19.45 4.01 11.86
N LEU A 49 18.64 3.29 12.64
CA LEU A 49 18.04 2.03 12.18
C LEU A 49 17.20 2.23 10.92
N TYR A 50 16.35 3.27 10.93
CA TYR A 50 15.47 3.58 9.81
C TYR A 50 16.25 3.95 8.55
N GLU A 51 17.26 4.82 8.68
CA GLU A 51 18.05 5.32 7.56
C GLU A 51 18.97 4.26 6.94
N ASN A 52 19.52 3.33 7.73
CA ASN A 52 20.50 2.36 7.25
C ASN A 52 19.89 0.98 6.95
N TYR A 53 18.81 0.60 7.64
CA TYR A 53 18.24 -0.75 7.57
C TYR A 53 16.72 -0.77 7.35
N GLY A 54 16.03 0.34 7.61
CA GLY A 54 14.59 0.50 7.36
C GLY A 54 14.23 0.84 5.92
N GLN A 55 15.23 1.01 5.04
CA GLN A 55 15.00 1.28 3.63
C GLN A 55 14.52 0.03 2.91
N LEU A 56 13.52 0.19 2.04
CA LEU A 56 13.07 -0.89 1.16
C LEU A 56 14.21 -1.27 0.20
N THR A 57 14.55 -2.55 0.20
CA THR A 57 15.54 -3.11 -0.72
C THR A 57 15.05 -3.03 -2.16
N SER A 58 15.96 -2.98 -3.14
CA SER A 58 15.58 -2.97 -4.56
C SER A 58 14.69 -4.16 -4.94
N THR A 59 14.93 -5.34 -4.35
CA THR A 59 14.09 -6.54 -4.54
C THR A 59 12.66 -6.33 -4.05
N GLN A 60 12.48 -5.70 -2.89
CA GLN A 60 11.14 -5.38 -2.37
C GLN A 60 10.42 -4.35 -3.25
N LEU A 61 11.14 -3.35 -3.78
CA LEU A 61 10.56 -2.38 -4.71
C LEU A 61 10.15 -3.03 -6.03
N THR A 62 10.96 -3.96 -6.56
CA THR A 62 10.59 -4.75 -7.75
C THR A 62 9.36 -5.61 -7.48
N ALA A 63 9.33 -6.35 -6.37
CA ALA A 63 8.18 -7.16 -5.99
C ALA A 63 6.90 -6.32 -5.84
N ASN A 64 7.00 -5.12 -5.25
CA ASN A 64 5.89 -4.19 -5.16
C ASN A 64 5.40 -3.71 -6.54
N SER A 65 6.33 -3.47 -7.47
CA SER A 65 6.05 -3.10 -8.86
C SER A 65 5.33 -4.22 -9.62
N ASP A 66 5.67 -5.47 -9.33
CA ASP A 66 5.02 -6.66 -9.88
C ASP A 66 3.63 -6.84 -9.28
N GLU A 67 3.48 -6.68 -7.95
CA GLU A 67 2.19 -6.75 -7.26
C GLU A 67 1.23 -5.65 -7.73
N LEU A 68 1.73 -4.44 -8.00
CA LEU A 68 0.94 -3.34 -8.57
C LEU A 68 0.39 -3.68 -9.96
N ARG A 69 1.15 -4.43 -10.76
CA ARG A 69 0.77 -4.84 -12.13
C ARG A 69 0.02 -6.17 -12.18
N ALA A 70 -0.21 -6.81 -11.04
CA ALA A 70 -0.95 -8.06 -11.00
C ALA A 70 -2.34 -7.89 -11.61
N GLU A 71 -2.77 -8.94 -12.33
CA GLU A 71 -4.06 -8.94 -13.01
C GLU A 71 -5.22 -8.82 -12.01
N PHE A 72 -6.27 -8.11 -12.43
CA PHE A 72 -7.48 -8.04 -11.65
C PHE A 72 -8.30 -9.32 -11.82
N ASP A 73 -8.48 -10.08 -10.73
CA ASP A 73 -9.38 -11.24 -10.68
C ASP A 73 -10.82 -10.82 -10.35
N PRO A 74 -11.77 -10.92 -11.31
CA PRO A 74 -13.16 -10.51 -11.14
C PRO A 74 -13.97 -11.40 -10.17
N THR A 75 -13.45 -12.57 -9.78
CA THR A 75 -14.11 -13.46 -8.81
C THR A 75 -13.88 -12.99 -7.37
N ASN A 76 -12.82 -12.20 -7.14
CA ASN A 76 -12.51 -11.64 -5.84
C ASN A 76 -13.31 -10.34 -5.58
N PRO A 77 -13.60 -9.99 -4.31
CA PRO A 77 -14.21 -8.72 -3.98
C PRO A 77 -13.37 -7.54 -4.46
N ILE A 78 -14.00 -6.56 -5.12
CA ILE A 78 -13.31 -5.40 -5.69
C ILE A 78 -12.50 -4.59 -4.67
N LYS A 79 -12.96 -4.57 -3.42
CA LYS A 79 -12.25 -3.94 -2.30
C LYS A 79 -10.85 -4.52 -2.11
N LYS A 80 -10.66 -5.83 -2.33
CA LYS A 80 -9.36 -6.49 -2.21
C LYS A 80 -8.36 -5.92 -3.22
N TYR A 81 -8.79 -5.76 -4.48
CA TYR A 81 -7.96 -5.17 -5.53
C TYR A 81 -7.63 -3.70 -5.23
N ILE A 82 -8.61 -2.88 -4.85
CA ILE A 82 -8.37 -1.47 -4.47
C ILE A 82 -7.36 -1.38 -3.33
N THR A 83 -7.52 -2.19 -2.28
CA THR A 83 -6.61 -2.21 -1.13
C THR A 83 -5.21 -2.68 -1.52
N GLN A 84 -5.07 -3.61 -2.46
CA GLN A 84 -3.75 -4.00 -2.99
C GLN A 84 -3.06 -2.82 -3.66
N ILE A 85 -3.75 -2.10 -4.56
CA ILE A 85 -3.19 -0.92 -5.23
C ILE A 85 -2.77 0.16 -4.22
N GLU A 86 -3.62 0.45 -3.22
CA GLU A 86 -3.31 1.44 -2.18
C GLU A 86 -2.09 1.04 -1.34
N LYS A 87 -1.97 -0.25 -0.97
CA LYS A 87 -0.76 -0.75 -0.30
C LYS A 87 0.48 -0.58 -1.15
N CYS A 88 0.39 -0.87 -2.45
CA CYS A 88 1.53 -0.70 -3.35
C CYS A 88 1.95 0.76 -3.50
N MET A 89 0.98 1.69 -3.49
CA MET A 89 1.25 3.13 -3.47
C MET A 89 1.98 3.55 -2.19
N ASP A 90 1.54 3.06 -1.03
CA ASP A 90 2.15 3.38 0.27
C ASP A 90 3.58 2.83 0.37
N ILE A 91 3.81 1.60 -0.09
CA ILE A 91 5.15 1.00 -0.13
C ILE A 91 6.08 1.82 -1.02
N ALA A 92 5.62 2.22 -2.21
CA ALA A 92 6.43 3.00 -3.14
C ALA A 92 6.74 4.42 -2.60
N ALA A 93 5.78 5.05 -1.91
CA ALA A 93 5.99 6.34 -1.25
C ALA A 93 7.03 6.22 -0.12
N ASN A 94 6.93 5.18 0.72
CA ASN A 94 7.88 4.92 1.79
C ASN A 94 9.28 4.54 1.25
N GLY A 95 9.34 3.95 0.06
CA GLY A 95 10.58 3.65 -0.66
C GLY A 95 11.22 4.83 -1.39
N GLY A 96 10.64 6.03 -1.30
CA GLY A 96 11.16 7.22 -1.98
C GLY A 96 10.89 7.26 -3.49
N THR A 97 10.05 6.35 -4.01
CA THR A 97 9.68 6.28 -5.43
C THR A 97 8.15 6.33 -5.61
N PRO A 98 7.48 7.41 -5.16
CA PRO A 98 6.02 7.49 -5.21
C PRO A 98 5.51 7.42 -6.66
N TYR A 99 4.45 6.65 -6.89
CA TYR A 99 3.79 6.62 -8.20
C TYR A 99 3.00 7.89 -8.46
N SER A 100 3.04 8.37 -9.70
CA SER A 100 2.15 9.44 -10.13
C SER A 100 0.71 8.93 -10.22
N GLN A 101 -0.25 9.83 -10.05
CA GLN A 101 -1.67 9.49 -10.22
C GLN A 101 -1.95 8.92 -11.62
N GLU A 102 -1.28 9.45 -12.65
CA GLU A 102 -1.42 9.00 -14.03
C GLU A 102 -0.88 7.58 -14.23
N GLN A 103 0.24 7.23 -13.59
CA GLN A 103 0.78 5.87 -13.62
C GLN A 103 -0.20 4.88 -13.00
N ILE A 104 -0.71 5.19 -11.80
CA ILE A 104 -1.69 4.34 -11.12
C ILE A 104 -2.92 4.13 -11.98
N LEU A 105 -3.50 5.23 -12.49
CA LEU A 105 -4.68 5.14 -13.35
C LEU A 105 -4.39 4.29 -14.60
N THR A 106 -3.27 4.51 -15.28
CA THR A 106 -2.90 3.73 -16.47
C THR A 106 -2.83 2.23 -16.17
N ILE A 107 -2.20 1.84 -15.06
CA ILE A 107 -2.05 0.43 -14.67
C ILE A 107 -3.42 -0.19 -14.40
N VAL A 108 -4.25 0.47 -13.59
CA VAL A 108 -5.56 -0.09 -13.23
C VAL A 108 -6.54 -0.09 -14.41
N PHE A 109 -6.40 0.85 -15.37
CA PHE A 109 -7.12 0.79 -16.64
C PHE A 109 -6.72 -0.42 -17.47
N GLY A 110 -5.41 -0.66 -17.61
CA GLY A 110 -4.90 -1.83 -18.31
C GLY A 110 -5.45 -3.12 -17.71
N ALA A 111 -5.38 -3.28 -16.39
CA ALA A 111 -5.89 -4.45 -15.70
C ALA A 111 -7.40 -4.66 -15.93
N MET A 112 -8.19 -3.59 -15.87
CA MET A 112 -9.63 -3.64 -16.14
C MET A 112 -9.95 -4.02 -17.59
N TYR A 113 -9.22 -3.45 -18.54
CA TYR A 113 -9.39 -3.72 -19.97
C TYR A 113 -9.03 -5.17 -20.32
N GLN A 114 -7.96 -5.71 -19.74
CA GLN A 114 -7.52 -7.11 -19.95
C GLN A 114 -8.59 -8.13 -19.58
N THR A 115 -9.43 -7.85 -18.59
CA THR A 115 -10.54 -8.76 -18.26
C THR A 115 -11.56 -8.89 -19.38
N GLY A 116 -11.68 -7.88 -20.27
CA GLY A 116 -12.73 -7.79 -21.30
C GLY A 116 -14.14 -7.58 -20.73
N LEU A 117 -14.29 -7.59 -19.40
CA LEU A 117 -15.56 -7.65 -18.70
C LEU A 117 -16.22 -6.28 -18.52
N TYR A 118 -15.46 -5.20 -18.72
CA TYR A 118 -15.84 -3.84 -18.37
C TYR A 118 -15.58 -2.83 -19.49
N ASN A 119 -15.42 -3.30 -20.73
CA ASN A 119 -15.00 -2.47 -21.87
C ASN A 119 -15.85 -1.22 -22.07
N GLU A 120 -17.18 -1.33 -22.04
CA GLU A 120 -18.09 -0.17 -22.15
C GLU A 120 -17.85 0.87 -21.05
N LYS A 121 -17.59 0.40 -19.83
CA LYS A 121 -17.30 1.27 -18.70
C LYS A 121 -15.94 1.93 -18.91
N CYS A 122 -14.92 1.20 -19.36
CA CYS A 122 -13.60 1.76 -19.67
C CYS A 122 -13.68 2.91 -20.69
N ILE A 123 -14.47 2.77 -21.76
CA ILE A 123 -14.70 3.85 -22.74
C ILE A 123 -15.30 5.08 -22.04
N THR A 124 -16.34 4.88 -21.23
CA THR A 124 -16.98 5.99 -20.47
C THR A 124 -15.99 6.73 -19.58
N TRP A 125 -15.01 6.03 -19.01
CA TRP A 125 -13.97 6.66 -18.23
C TRP A 125 -12.97 7.44 -19.09
N GLU A 126 -12.57 6.90 -20.23
CA GLU A 126 -11.65 7.57 -21.16
C GLU A 126 -12.22 8.91 -21.65
N ASP A 127 -13.53 9.00 -21.82
CA ASP A 127 -14.24 10.23 -22.21
C ASP A 127 -14.28 11.31 -21.11
N LEU A 128 -13.90 11.00 -19.87
CA LEU A 128 -13.87 11.99 -18.80
C LEU A 128 -12.77 13.04 -19.02
N PRO A 129 -13.03 14.33 -18.71
CA PRO A 129 -11.99 15.36 -18.69
C PRO A 129 -10.81 14.95 -17.79
N ALA A 130 -9.58 15.34 -18.16
CA ALA A 130 -8.37 15.01 -17.39
C ALA A 130 -8.47 15.43 -15.91
N ALA A 131 -9.04 16.61 -15.62
CA ALA A 131 -9.29 17.09 -14.26
C ALA A 131 -10.20 16.17 -13.43
N ASN A 132 -10.96 15.30 -14.10
CA ASN A 132 -11.88 14.36 -13.46
C ASN A 132 -11.30 12.95 -13.30
N LYS A 133 -10.15 12.67 -13.92
CA LYS A 133 -9.45 11.38 -13.85
C LYS A 133 -8.55 11.35 -12.61
N ALA A 134 -9.14 10.97 -11.48
CA ALA A 134 -8.47 10.89 -10.19
C ALA A 134 -8.74 9.58 -9.47
N TRP A 135 -7.78 9.13 -8.67
CA TRP A 135 -7.85 7.86 -7.94
C TRP A 135 -9.12 7.70 -7.07
N PRO A 136 -9.56 8.71 -6.28
CA PRO A 136 -10.79 8.59 -5.50
C PRO A 136 -12.03 8.34 -6.37
N ARG A 137 -12.12 9.02 -7.52
CA ARG A 137 -13.24 8.84 -8.46
C ARG A 137 -13.16 7.51 -9.17
N TRP A 138 -11.95 7.05 -9.48
CA TRP A 138 -11.74 5.74 -10.08
C TRP A 138 -12.27 4.62 -9.19
N LYS A 139 -11.99 4.66 -7.88
CA LYS A 139 -12.51 3.69 -6.91
C LYS A 139 -14.03 3.63 -6.91
N MET A 140 -14.70 4.79 -6.94
CA MET A 140 -16.16 4.87 -7.01
C MET A 140 -16.70 4.30 -8.31
N PHE A 141 -16.08 4.68 -9.43
CA PHE A 141 -16.43 4.21 -10.76
C PHE A 141 -16.32 2.68 -10.87
N LEU A 142 -15.21 2.11 -10.44
CA LEU A 142 -14.99 0.67 -10.52
C LEU A 142 -15.95 -0.10 -9.61
N THR A 143 -16.16 0.38 -8.38
CA THR A 143 -17.13 -0.24 -7.46
C THR A 143 -18.54 -0.26 -8.07
N LYS A 144 -18.94 0.82 -8.76
CA LYS A 144 -20.21 0.88 -9.49
C LYS A 144 -20.23 -0.12 -10.65
N ALA A 145 -19.17 -0.18 -11.46
CA ALA A 145 -19.09 -1.09 -12.61
C ALA A 145 -19.22 -2.57 -12.20
N VAL A 146 -18.56 -2.98 -11.12
CA VAL A 146 -18.70 -4.35 -10.56
C VAL A 146 -20.11 -4.63 -10.08
N ARG A 147 -20.73 -3.68 -9.36
CA ARG A 147 -22.12 -3.80 -8.89
C ARG A 147 -23.11 -3.92 -10.04
N ASP A 148 -23.01 -3.06 -11.05
CA ASP A 148 -23.87 -3.06 -12.22
C ASP A 148 -23.79 -4.43 -12.93
N ARG A 149 -22.58 -4.99 -13.07
CA ARG A 149 -22.37 -6.31 -13.66
C ARG A 149 -23.04 -7.44 -12.84
N GLN A 150 -22.91 -7.40 -11.51
CA GLN A 150 -23.55 -8.39 -10.63
C GLN A 150 -25.08 -8.36 -10.78
N HIS A 151 -25.69 -7.18 -10.88
CA HIS A 151 -27.13 -7.05 -11.13
C HIS A 151 -27.54 -7.62 -12.50
N LEU A 152 -26.76 -7.36 -13.55
CA LEU A 152 -27.02 -7.91 -14.89
C LEU A 152 -26.95 -9.44 -14.91
N GLN A 153 -25.98 -10.04 -14.21
CA GLN A 153 -25.85 -11.50 -14.09
C GLN A 153 -27.05 -12.13 -13.37
N GLN A 154 -27.53 -11.50 -12.29
CA GLN A 154 -28.71 -11.96 -11.55
C GLN A 154 -29.98 -11.89 -12.40
N ALA A 155 -30.17 -10.81 -13.16
CA ALA A 155 -31.30 -10.65 -14.06
C ALA A 155 -31.31 -11.71 -15.18
N ALA A 156 -30.16 -11.98 -15.80
CA ALA A 156 -30.02 -13.01 -16.82
C ALA A 156 -30.27 -14.44 -16.29
N GLY A 157 -29.80 -14.75 -15.07
CA GLY A 157 -30.05 -16.04 -14.42
C GLY A 157 -31.52 -16.29 -14.10
N SER A 158 -32.26 -15.24 -13.71
CA SER A 158 -33.70 -15.30 -13.46
C SER A 158 -34.52 -15.63 -14.72
N HIS A 159 -34.14 -15.07 -15.87
CA HIS A 159 -34.80 -15.36 -17.15
C HIS A 159 -34.55 -16.79 -17.67
N SER A 160 -33.39 -17.37 -17.41
CA SER A 160 -33.08 -18.75 -17.81
C SER A 160 -33.90 -19.80 -17.04
N GLN A 161 -34.17 -19.56 -15.76
CA GLN A 161 -34.99 -20.44 -14.92
C GLN A 161 -36.48 -20.37 -15.26
N ALA A 162 -36.97 -19.21 -15.70
CA ALA A 162 -38.37 -19.06 -16.13
C ALA A 162 -38.69 -19.83 -17.42
N ASN A 163 -37.70 -20.02 -18.30
CA ASN A 163 -37.88 -20.64 -19.61
C ASN A 163 -37.62 -22.16 -19.63
N SER A 164 -37.26 -22.76 -18.49
CA SER A 164 -36.99 -24.20 -18.33
C SER A 164 -38.05 -24.94 -17.50
N ALA A 165 -39.14 -24.26 -17.14
CA ALA A 165 -40.27 -24.79 -16.37
C ALA A 165 -41.54 -25.02 -17.23
N VAL A 166 -41.39 -25.20 -18.55
CA VAL A 166 -42.48 -25.46 -19.51
C VAL A 166 -42.23 -26.76 -20.26
#